data_AF-A0A091F647-F1
#
_entry.id   AF-A0A091F647-F1
#
_cell.length_a   1.000
_cell.length_b   1.000
_cell.length_c   1.000
_cell.angle_alpha   90.00
_cell.angle_beta   90.00
_cell.angle_gamma   90.00
#
_symmetry.space_group_name_H-M   'P 1'
#
loop_
_entity.id
_entity.type
_entity.pdbx_description
1 polymer ?
#
loop_
_entity_poly.entity_id
_entity_poly.type
_entity_poly.pdbx_seq_one_letter_code
_entity_poly.pdbx_strand_id
1 'polypeptide(L)'
;MDLDTARQELEEFIPHVKNISDSSIKKMAGRDLMRFKEFKKQGIAVKFGRFTQKENKQIQKNVEEFLSLTGIDSAEKLLFTSRYPEDKDTIHRLKTEHHFCEKISEGIPRPWRLIYYRARKMFDPNNYKGRYTKEEKEKLKKYQALHGNDWKKISELMSRSNLSVAMKFSEIKSAINYGPWTKEETQKLMNAVKEVMRRKLKTENPSSLSSLEQSSTDPWIEREKLYQQLPWTEIETKVGSRYWRQCKQKWNSILTSKLTKGQQLYRGSNGLQAKINLIKRLYETKAEDASEVNWDELSNAIGDVPRAYVQAKFYRLKVSSVPLWKRKTFSEIIYYLYEKKLPELEEKL
;
A
#
# COMPACT_ATOMS: atom_id res chain seq x y z
N MET A 1 3.68 -29.92 13.77
CA MET A 1 4.83 -29.00 13.54
C MET A 1 4.96 -28.12 14.76
N ASP A 2 6.11 -28.15 15.41
CA ASP A 2 6.44 -27.26 16.51
C ASP A 2 6.62 -25.82 16.02
N LEU A 3 6.57 -24.86 16.94
CA LEU A 3 6.54 -23.43 16.61
C LEU A 3 7.87 -22.94 16.01
N ASP A 4 8.99 -23.45 16.49
CA ASP A 4 10.32 -22.99 16.08
C ASP A 4 10.65 -23.49 14.67
N THR A 5 10.34 -24.76 14.38
CA THR A 5 10.39 -25.30 13.01
C THR A 5 9.47 -24.51 12.08
N ALA A 6 8.23 -24.20 12.51
CA ALA A 6 7.32 -23.39 11.70
C ALA A 6 7.87 -21.98 11.41
N ARG A 7 8.55 -21.36 12.37
CA ARG A 7 9.20 -20.05 12.17
C ARG A 7 10.34 -20.15 11.18
N GLN A 8 11.22 -21.14 11.35
CA GLN A 8 12.37 -21.35 10.49
C GLN A 8 11.97 -21.61 9.03
N GLU A 9 10.99 -22.47 8.80
CA GLU A 9 10.52 -22.77 7.44
C GLU A 9 9.80 -21.57 6.79
N LEU A 10 9.04 -20.77 7.57
CA LEU A 10 8.37 -19.58 7.05
C LEU A 10 9.32 -18.42 6.79
N GLU A 11 10.49 -18.36 7.44
CA GLU A 11 11.49 -17.30 7.25
C GLU A 11 12.00 -17.27 5.80
N GLU A 12 11.95 -18.40 5.09
CA GLU A 12 12.30 -18.48 3.68
C GLU A 12 11.33 -17.71 2.77
N PHE A 13 10.06 -17.60 3.16
CA PHE A 13 8.98 -17.08 2.31
C PHE A 13 8.43 -15.73 2.78
N ILE A 14 8.49 -15.47 4.09
CA ILE A 14 7.81 -14.36 4.72
C ILE A 14 8.84 -13.39 5.31
N PRO A 15 8.84 -12.12 4.87
CA PRO A 15 9.71 -11.11 5.46
C PRO A 15 9.38 -10.86 6.93
N HIS A 16 10.42 -10.67 7.76
CA HIS A 16 10.31 -10.28 9.17
C HIS A 16 9.43 -11.21 10.03
N VAL A 17 9.46 -12.52 9.78
CA VAL A 17 8.74 -13.57 10.56
C VAL A 17 8.94 -13.46 12.07
N LYS A 18 10.14 -13.03 12.49
CA LYS A 18 10.50 -12.84 13.90
C LYS A 18 9.59 -11.83 14.63
N ASN A 19 9.00 -10.87 13.90
CA ASN A 19 8.12 -9.84 14.45
C ASN A 19 6.63 -10.28 14.50
N ILE A 20 6.32 -11.48 13.99
CA ILE A 20 4.95 -11.99 13.92
C ILE A 20 4.63 -12.80 15.19
N SER A 21 3.41 -12.62 15.72
CA SER A 21 2.94 -13.35 16.90
C SER A 21 2.82 -14.85 16.68
N ASP A 22 3.08 -15.64 17.73
CA ASP A 22 3.07 -17.11 17.69
C ASP A 22 1.76 -17.67 17.12
N SER A 23 0.62 -17.11 17.54
CA SER A 23 -0.71 -17.51 17.04
C SER A 23 -0.84 -17.30 15.53
N SER A 24 -0.24 -16.24 15.01
CA SER A 24 -0.26 -15.93 13.59
C SER A 24 0.66 -16.86 12.80
N ILE A 25 1.84 -17.17 13.34
CA ILE A 25 2.77 -18.15 12.76
C ILE A 25 2.12 -19.53 12.67
N LYS A 26 1.54 -20.05 13.77
CA LYS A 26 0.86 -21.36 13.76
C LYS A 26 -0.24 -21.43 12.70
N LYS A 27 -1.07 -20.39 12.61
CA LYS A 27 -2.16 -20.31 11.61
C LYS A 27 -1.67 -20.17 10.17
N MET A 28 -0.51 -19.53 9.96
CA MET A 28 0.09 -19.38 8.64
C MET A 28 0.75 -20.70 8.22
N ALA A 29 1.56 -21.29 9.10
CA ALA A 29 2.21 -22.57 8.86
C ALA A 29 1.19 -23.67 8.48
N GLY A 30 0.09 -23.76 9.22
CA GLY A 30 -0.95 -24.76 8.94
C GLY A 30 -1.73 -24.58 7.64
N ARG A 31 -1.71 -23.40 7.00
CA ARG A 31 -2.58 -23.09 5.84
C ARG A 31 -1.83 -22.69 4.57
N ASP A 32 -0.66 -22.08 4.74
CA ASP A 32 0.11 -21.50 3.64
C ASP A 32 1.41 -22.25 3.35
N LEU A 33 2.06 -22.85 4.35
CA LEU A 33 3.42 -23.36 4.20
C LEU A 33 3.57 -24.44 3.12
N MET A 34 2.64 -25.39 3.09
CA MET A 34 2.63 -26.43 2.03
C MET A 34 2.43 -25.82 0.64
N ARG A 35 1.52 -24.84 0.51
CA ARG A 35 1.31 -24.11 -0.74
C ARG A 35 2.55 -23.33 -1.16
N PHE A 36 3.27 -22.70 -0.23
CA PHE A 36 4.50 -21.98 -0.51
C PHE A 36 5.64 -22.91 -0.97
N LYS A 37 5.82 -24.06 -0.31
CA LYS A 37 6.76 -25.08 -0.76
C LYS A 37 6.44 -25.56 -2.17
N GLU A 38 5.17 -25.73 -2.50
CA GLU A 38 4.73 -26.12 -3.85
C GLU A 38 5.00 -25.03 -4.89
N PHE A 39 4.68 -23.77 -4.58
CA PHE A 39 5.02 -22.64 -5.47
C PHE A 39 6.53 -22.55 -5.70
N LYS A 40 7.36 -22.76 -4.67
CA LYS A 40 8.81 -22.78 -4.81
C LYS A 40 9.29 -23.86 -5.78
N LYS A 41 8.74 -25.07 -5.71
CA LYS A 41 9.07 -26.16 -6.65
C LYS A 41 8.72 -25.79 -8.10
N GLN A 42 7.67 -25.01 -8.29
CA GLN A 42 7.25 -24.49 -9.59
C GLN A 42 8.01 -23.22 -10.02
N GLY A 43 8.99 -22.76 -9.24
CA GLY A 43 9.73 -21.51 -9.51
C GLY A 43 8.92 -20.23 -9.25
N ILE A 44 7.80 -20.32 -8.53
CA ILE A 44 6.92 -19.19 -8.23
C ILE A 44 7.24 -18.66 -6.82
N ALA A 45 7.68 -17.40 -6.75
CA ALA A 45 7.92 -16.73 -5.47
C ALA A 45 6.61 -16.26 -4.80
N VAL A 46 6.60 -16.26 -3.47
CA VAL A 46 5.49 -15.69 -2.67
C VAL A 46 5.48 -14.18 -2.83
N LYS A 47 4.33 -13.61 -3.20
CA LYS A 47 4.15 -12.19 -3.54
C LYS A 47 3.53 -11.38 -2.40
N PHE A 48 3.98 -10.14 -2.23
CA PHE A 48 3.42 -9.17 -1.28
C PHE A 48 2.99 -7.88 -1.99
N GLY A 49 2.29 -6.98 -1.29
CA GLY A 49 1.85 -5.70 -1.87
C GLY A 49 0.53 -5.75 -2.64
N ARG A 50 0.47 -5.09 -3.79
CA ARG A 50 -0.77 -4.94 -4.59
C ARG A 50 -1.11 -6.25 -5.30
N PHE A 51 -2.40 -6.57 -5.32
CA PHE A 51 -2.93 -7.72 -6.05
C PHE A 51 -3.08 -7.38 -7.53
N THR A 52 -2.57 -8.25 -8.40
CA THR A 52 -2.72 -8.17 -9.85
C THR A 52 -4.17 -8.45 -10.26
N GLN A 53 -4.51 -8.12 -11.51
CA GLN A 53 -5.84 -8.46 -12.05
C GLN A 53 -6.05 -9.98 -12.15
N LYS A 54 -5.02 -10.75 -12.49
CA LYS A 54 -5.07 -12.22 -12.53
C LYS A 54 -5.39 -12.80 -11.16
N GLU A 55 -4.72 -12.32 -10.11
CA GLU A 55 -5.00 -12.74 -8.74
C GLU A 55 -6.43 -12.37 -8.32
N ASN A 56 -6.91 -11.18 -8.67
CA ASN A 56 -8.30 -10.81 -8.36
C ASN A 56 -9.32 -11.71 -9.06
N LYS A 57 -9.10 -12.07 -10.33
CA LYS A 57 -9.94 -13.02 -11.06
C LYS A 57 -9.91 -14.40 -10.40
N GLN A 58 -8.75 -14.86 -9.94
CA GLN A 58 -8.63 -16.13 -9.23
C GLN A 58 -9.38 -16.10 -7.88
N ILE A 59 -9.28 -15.01 -7.11
CA ILE A 59 -10.06 -14.84 -5.87
C ILE A 59 -11.56 -14.94 -6.15
N GLN A 60 -12.02 -14.28 -7.22
CA GLN A 60 -13.42 -14.31 -7.61
C GLN A 60 -13.86 -15.74 -7.92
N LYS A 61 -13.11 -16.45 -8.78
CA LYS A 61 -13.36 -17.85 -9.13
C LYS A 61 -13.43 -18.75 -7.89
N ASN A 62 -12.43 -18.66 -6.99
CA ASN A 62 -12.39 -19.48 -5.79
C ASN A 62 -13.58 -19.22 -4.84
N VAL A 63 -14.07 -17.97 -4.77
CA VAL A 63 -15.26 -17.62 -4.01
C VAL A 63 -16.51 -18.21 -4.65
N GLU A 64 -16.67 -18.06 -5.96
CA GLU A 64 -17.81 -18.61 -6.72
C GLU A 64 -17.91 -20.13 -6.57
N GLU A 65 -16.79 -20.85 -6.73
CA GLU A 65 -16.72 -22.30 -6.54
C GLU A 65 -17.10 -22.72 -5.11
N PHE A 66 -16.65 -21.96 -4.10
CA PHE A 66 -17.00 -22.24 -2.71
C PHE A 66 -18.50 -22.03 -2.43
N LEU A 67 -19.10 -20.98 -3.02
CA LEU A 67 -20.54 -20.75 -2.92
C LEU A 67 -21.33 -21.88 -3.58
N SER A 68 -20.93 -22.31 -4.78
CA SER A 68 -21.55 -23.44 -5.47
C SER A 68 -21.43 -24.76 -4.70
N LEU A 69 -20.30 -25.01 -4.04
CA LEU A 69 -20.09 -26.21 -3.23
C LEU A 69 -20.96 -26.23 -1.97
N THR A 70 -21.15 -25.07 -1.33
CA THR A 70 -21.77 -24.99 0.01
C THR A 70 -23.22 -24.53 0.01
N GLY A 71 -23.72 -24.02 -1.11
CA GLY A 71 -25.06 -23.46 -1.22
C GLY A 71 -25.27 -22.14 -0.46
N ILE A 72 -24.20 -21.47 -0.01
CA ILE A 72 -24.33 -20.17 0.65
C ILE A 72 -24.80 -19.13 -0.37
N ASP A 73 -25.87 -18.40 -0.04
CA ASP A 73 -26.59 -17.51 -0.97
C ASP A 73 -25.73 -16.41 -1.62
N SER A 74 -24.71 -15.90 -0.92
CA SER A 74 -23.91 -14.78 -1.43
C SER A 74 -22.51 -14.70 -0.86
N ALA A 75 -21.61 -14.11 -1.66
CA ALA A 75 -20.26 -13.76 -1.22
C ALA A 75 -20.26 -12.80 -0.02
N GLU A 76 -21.30 -11.97 0.12
CA GLU A 76 -21.44 -11.09 1.28
C GLU A 76 -21.68 -11.89 2.56
N LYS A 77 -22.64 -12.82 2.57
CA LYS A 77 -22.87 -13.71 3.74
C LYS A 77 -21.62 -14.50 4.08
N LEU A 78 -20.96 -15.04 3.06
CA LEU A 78 -19.70 -15.78 3.21
C LEU A 78 -18.60 -14.92 3.84
N LEU A 79 -18.38 -13.68 3.38
CA LEU A 79 -17.23 -12.87 3.80
C LEU A 79 -17.53 -11.95 5.00
N PHE A 80 -18.79 -11.60 5.22
CA PHE A 80 -19.28 -10.67 6.25
C PHE A 80 -20.30 -11.34 7.18
N THR A 81 -20.04 -12.59 7.55
CA THR A 81 -20.92 -13.43 8.38
C THR A 81 -21.43 -12.74 9.65
N SER A 82 -20.68 -11.79 10.24
CA SER A 82 -21.16 -11.04 11.41
C SER A 82 -22.37 -10.13 11.15
N ARG A 83 -22.71 -9.83 9.89
CA ARG A 83 -23.90 -9.06 9.49
C ARG A 83 -25.17 -9.91 9.43
N TYR A 84 -25.03 -11.24 9.52
CA TYR A 84 -26.13 -12.21 9.41
C TYR A 84 -26.11 -13.15 10.62
N PRO A 85 -26.63 -12.73 11.77
CA PRO A 85 -26.62 -13.53 13.00
C PRO A 85 -27.29 -14.90 12.84
N GLU A 86 -28.41 -14.95 12.12
CA GLU A 86 -29.19 -16.19 11.93
C GLU A 86 -28.43 -17.26 11.15
N ASP A 87 -27.67 -16.85 10.12
CA ASP A 87 -26.89 -17.77 9.27
C ASP A 87 -25.49 -18.05 9.83
N LYS A 88 -25.12 -17.39 10.94
CA LYS A 88 -23.72 -17.29 11.38
C LYS A 88 -23.12 -18.66 11.64
N ASP A 89 -23.77 -19.48 12.44
CA ASP A 89 -23.19 -20.75 12.90
C ASP A 89 -23.13 -21.77 11.76
N THR A 90 -24.16 -21.81 10.91
CA THR A 90 -24.19 -22.60 9.68
C THR A 90 -23.02 -22.24 8.76
N ILE A 91 -22.78 -20.94 8.52
CA ILE A 91 -21.67 -20.49 7.68
C ILE A 91 -20.30 -20.84 8.30
N HIS A 92 -20.15 -20.74 9.63
CA HIS A 92 -18.89 -21.13 10.30
C HIS A 92 -18.62 -22.63 10.19
N ARG A 93 -19.66 -23.46 10.34
CA ARG A 93 -19.57 -24.91 10.14
C ARG A 93 -19.10 -25.22 8.72
N LEU A 94 -19.80 -24.69 7.70
CA LEU A 94 -19.47 -24.92 6.29
C LEU A 94 -18.05 -24.46 5.93
N LYS A 95 -17.59 -23.32 6.46
CA LYS A 95 -16.21 -22.86 6.26
C LYS A 95 -15.17 -23.81 6.83
N THR A 96 -15.49 -24.46 7.94
CA THR A 96 -14.60 -25.41 8.60
C THR A 96 -14.58 -26.74 7.85
N GLU A 97 -15.76 -27.28 7.56
CA GLU A 97 -15.97 -28.54 6.84
C GLU A 97 -15.33 -28.54 5.46
N HIS A 98 -15.46 -27.44 4.71
CA HIS A 98 -14.93 -27.33 3.35
C HIS A 98 -13.62 -26.55 3.25
N HIS A 99 -12.89 -26.38 4.37
CA HIS A 99 -11.56 -25.77 4.38
C HIS A 99 -11.48 -24.41 3.66
N PHE A 100 -12.42 -23.51 3.93
CA PHE A 100 -12.60 -22.25 3.20
C PHE A 100 -11.30 -21.43 3.00
N CYS A 101 -10.44 -21.40 4.02
CA CYS A 101 -9.19 -20.63 3.96
C CYS A 101 -8.20 -21.19 2.94
N GLU A 102 -8.19 -22.50 2.73
CA GLU A 102 -7.38 -23.18 1.72
C GLU A 102 -8.00 -22.95 0.34
N LYS A 103 -9.31 -23.19 0.21
CA LYS A 103 -10.06 -23.02 -1.05
C LYS A 103 -9.98 -21.61 -1.61
N ILE A 104 -10.20 -20.57 -0.79
CA ILE A 104 -10.10 -19.18 -1.28
C ILE A 104 -8.68 -18.82 -1.75
N SER A 105 -7.67 -19.54 -1.26
CA SER A 105 -6.25 -19.22 -1.50
C SER A 105 -5.61 -20.09 -2.60
N GLU A 106 -6.37 -21.02 -3.17
CA GLU A 106 -5.94 -21.94 -4.21
C GLU A 106 -5.42 -21.17 -5.45
N GLY A 107 -4.25 -21.57 -5.96
CA GLY A 107 -3.63 -20.96 -7.14
C GLY A 107 -3.07 -19.53 -6.95
N ILE A 108 -3.09 -18.97 -5.72
CA ILE A 108 -2.62 -17.61 -5.46
C ILE A 108 -1.35 -17.66 -4.59
N PRO A 109 -0.19 -17.15 -5.06
CA PRO A 109 1.08 -17.23 -4.34
C PRO A 109 1.19 -16.13 -3.27
N ARG A 110 0.21 -16.08 -2.35
CA ARG A 110 0.16 -15.12 -1.24
C ARG A 110 -0.35 -15.77 0.05
N PRO A 111 0.00 -15.21 1.22
CA PRO A 111 -0.59 -15.62 2.49
C PRO A 111 -2.12 -15.51 2.48
N TRP A 112 -2.81 -16.55 2.96
CA TRP A 112 -4.27 -16.66 2.93
C TRP A 112 -4.97 -15.45 3.58
N ARG A 113 -4.38 -14.88 4.63
CA ARG A 113 -4.94 -13.70 5.31
C ARG A 113 -5.01 -12.49 4.38
N LEU A 114 -3.96 -12.26 3.58
CA LEU A 114 -3.94 -11.15 2.62
C LEU A 114 -4.99 -11.36 1.54
N ILE A 115 -5.15 -12.61 1.09
CA ILE A 115 -6.17 -13.02 0.12
C ILE A 115 -7.57 -12.78 0.70
N TYR A 116 -7.82 -13.23 1.92
CA TYR A 116 -9.09 -13.01 2.62
C TYR A 116 -9.42 -11.53 2.80
N TYR A 117 -8.44 -10.71 3.21
CA TYR A 117 -8.65 -9.25 3.29
C TYR A 117 -8.93 -8.62 1.92
N ARG A 118 -8.30 -9.13 0.85
CA ARG A 118 -8.55 -8.68 -0.51
C ARG A 118 -9.96 -9.06 -0.96
N ALA A 119 -10.37 -10.30 -0.75
CA ALA A 119 -11.71 -10.80 -1.05
C ALA A 119 -12.77 -9.96 -0.35
N ARG A 120 -12.62 -9.72 0.97
CA ARG A 120 -13.51 -8.81 1.71
C ARG A 120 -13.63 -7.44 1.03
N LYS A 121 -12.53 -6.82 0.60
CA LYS A 121 -12.60 -5.52 -0.09
C LYS A 121 -13.31 -5.57 -1.45
N MET A 122 -13.20 -6.68 -2.17
CA MET A 122 -13.81 -6.87 -3.48
C MET A 122 -15.33 -7.07 -3.38
N PHE A 123 -15.77 -7.81 -2.36
CA PHE A 123 -17.16 -8.22 -2.18
C PHE A 123 -17.90 -7.41 -1.09
N ASP A 124 -17.34 -6.31 -0.58
CA ASP A 124 -18.05 -5.44 0.36
C ASP A 124 -18.99 -4.49 -0.40
N PRO A 125 -20.33 -4.63 -0.31
CA PRO A 125 -21.26 -3.70 -0.97
C PRO A 125 -21.18 -2.28 -0.38
N ASN A 126 -20.60 -2.13 0.81
CA ASN A 126 -20.36 -0.83 1.45
C ASN A 126 -19.07 -0.15 0.95
N ASN A 127 -18.34 -0.78 0.04
CA ASN A 127 -17.20 -0.17 -0.63
C ASN A 127 -17.67 0.67 -1.84
N TYR A 128 -16.78 1.51 -2.37
CA TYR A 128 -17.03 2.31 -3.58
C TYR A 128 -18.23 3.29 -3.56
N LYS A 129 -18.75 3.66 -2.39
CA LYS A 129 -19.84 4.66 -2.19
C LYS A 129 -19.49 6.11 -2.55
N GLY A 130 -18.43 6.35 -3.31
CA GLY A 130 -18.03 7.68 -3.77
C GLY A 130 -17.57 8.63 -2.64
N ARG A 131 -17.65 9.94 -2.92
CA ARG A 131 -17.20 11.01 -2.01
C ARG A 131 -18.16 11.14 -0.83
N TYR A 132 -17.64 11.57 0.33
CA TYR A 132 -18.47 11.91 1.49
C TYR A 132 -19.13 13.27 1.29
N THR A 133 -20.45 13.31 1.45
CA THR A 133 -21.21 14.57 1.50
C THR A 133 -20.92 15.34 2.79
N LYS A 134 -21.43 16.57 2.91
CA LYS A 134 -21.27 17.36 4.14
C LYS A 134 -22.04 16.69 5.30
N GLU A 135 -23.23 16.20 5.02
CA GLU A 135 -24.12 15.53 5.96
C GLU A 135 -23.49 14.23 6.48
N GLU A 136 -22.86 13.44 5.59
CA GLU A 136 -22.16 12.23 6.00
C GLU A 136 -20.95 12.53 6.89
N LYS A 137 -20.24 13.64 6.67
CA LYS A 137 -19.12 14.05 7.53
C LYS A 137 -19.60 14.44 8.93
N GLU A 138 -20.71 15.16 9.02
CA GLU A 138 -21.28 15.54 10.32
C GLU A 138 -21.86 14.32 11.05
N LYS A 139 -22.54 13.41 10.35
CA LYS A 139 -22.95 12.11 10.90
C LYS A 139 -21.76 11.31 11.41
N LEU A 140 -20.67 11.24 10.65
CA LEU A 140 -19.45 10.52 11.05
C LEU A 140 -18.86 11.08 12.36
N LYS A 141 -18.77 12.40 12.50
CA LYS A 141 -18.33 13.04 13.75
C LYS A 141 -19.26 12.70 14.91
N LYS A 142 -20.58 12.78 14.70
CA LYS A 142 -21.58 12.44 15.71
C LYS A 142 -21.46 10.97 16.17
N TYR A 143 -21.37 10.03 15.23
CA TYR A 143 -21.24 8.62 15.58
C TYR A 143 -19.93 8.29 16.26
N GLN A 144 -18.82 8.95 15.87
CA GLN A 144 -17.55 8.79 16.56
C GLN A 144 -17.61 9.34 17.99
N ALA A 145 -18.28 10.47 18.23
CA ALA A 145 -18.48 11.00 19.57
C ALA A 145 -19.32 10.05 20.46
N LEU A 146 -20.29 9.33 19.88
CA LEU A 146 -21.18 8.41 20.59
C LEU A 146 -20.59 7.01 20.84
N HIS A 147 -19.81 6.48 19.90
CA HIS A 147 -19.34 5.09 19.91
C HIS A 147 -17.81 4.97 20.00
N GLY A 148 -17.10 6.09 20.12
CA GLY A 148 -15.64 6.12 20.05
C GLY A 148 -15.13 5.62 18.70
N ASN A 149 -13.98 4.95 18.72
CA ASN A 149 -13.34 4.42 17.51
C ASN A 149 -13.85 3.01 17.12
N ASP A 150 -15.11 2.67 17.45
CA ASP A 150 -15.75 1.45 16.96
C ASP A 150 -16.16 1.61 15.49
N TRP A 151 -15.15 1.56 14.62
CA TRP A 151 -15.34 1.71 13.18
C TRP A 151 -16.18 0.62 12.54
N LYS A 152 -16.33 -0.54 13.20
CA LYS A 152 -17.22 -1.60 12.71
C LYS A 152 -18.67 -1.16 12.88
N LYS A 153 -19.04 -0.71 14.08
CA LYS A 153 -20.39 -0.20 14.35
C LYS A 153 -20.71 1.05 13.53
N ILE A 154 -19.77 1.99 13.45
CA ILE A 154 -19.95 3.21 12.65
C ILE A 154 -20.10 2.88 11.15
N SER A 155 -19.35 1.90 10.65
CA SER A 155 -19.44 1.42 9.26
C SER A 155 -20.84 0.90 8.91
N GLU A 156 -21.45 0.13 9.81
CA GLU A 156 -22.80 -0.40 9.67
C GLU A 156 -23.83 0.75 9.67
N LEU A 157 -23.72 1.70 10.61
CA LEU A 157 -24.59 2.88 10.67
C LEU A 157 -24.48 3.80 9.45
N MET A 158 -23.29 3.90 8.86
CA MET A 158 -23.03 4.77 7.71
C MET A 158 -23.19 4.08 6.35
N SER A 159 -23.44 2.76 6.31
CA SER A 159 -23.47 1.98 5.07
C SER A 159 -22.23 2.19 4.18
N ARG A 160 -21.07 2.37 4.83
CA ARG A 160 -19.76 2.60 4.18
C ARG A 160 -18.72 1.73 4.85
N SER A 161 -17.75 1.21 4.09
CA SER A 161 -16.75 0.29 4.63
C SER A 161 -16.00 0.85 5.85
N ASN A 162 -15.65 -0.03 6.80
CA ASN A 162 -14.93 0.29 8.03
C ASN A 162 -13.66 1.13 7.76
N LEU A 163 -12.85 0.69 6.79
CA LEU A 163 -11.64 1.43 6.43
C LEU A 163 -11.96 2.84 5.91
N SER A 164 -13.04 3.00 5.13
CA SER A 164 -13.45 4.31 4.60
C SER A 164 -13.83 5.28 5.71
N VAL A 165 -14.65 4.83 6.68
CA VAL A 165 -15.09 5.69 7.79
C VAL A 165 -13.93 6.07 8.72
N ALA A 166 -13.07 5.12 9.08
CA ALA A 166 -11.89 5.39 9.90
C ALA A 166 -10.93 6.39 9.22
N MET A 167 -10.67 6.16 7.93
CA MET A 167 -9.82 7.03 7.12
C MET A 167 -10.40 8.43 6.97
N LYS A 168 -11.70 8.54 6.71
CA LYS A 168 -12.37 9.83 6.56
C LYS A 168 -12.40 10.58 7.88
N PHE A 169 -12.69 9.92 9.00
CA PHE A 169 -12.67 10.56 10.31
C PHE A 169 -11.27 11.10 10.62
N SER A 170 -10.22 10.29 10.38
CA SER A 170 -8.84 10.74 10.55
C SER A 170 -8.49 11.99 9.73
N GLU A 171 -9.15 12.21 8.59
CA GLU A 171 -8.98 13.40 7.73
C GLU A 171 -9.78 14.62 8.22
N ILE A 172 -10.88 14.43 8.96
CA ILE A 172 -11.80 15.52 9.37
C ILE A 172 -11.87 15.75 10.88
N LYS A 173 -11.09 15.01 11.67
CA LYS A 173 -11.10 15.03 13.15
C LYS A 173 -10.74 16.40 13.75
N SER A 174 -10.08 17.27 12.98
CA SER A 174 -9.62 18.58 13.46
C SER A 174 -9.79 19.65 12.38
N ALA A 175 -9.81 20.92 12.79
CA ALA A 175 -9.78 22.06 11.88
C ALA A 175 -8.42 22.09 11.16
N ILE A 176 -8.39 21.53 9.95
CA ILE A 176 -7.17 21.35 9.16
C ILE A 176 -7.08 22.47 8.12
N ASN A 177 -5.88 23.03 7.97
CA ASN A 177 -5.60 24.00 6.93
C ASN A 177 -5.59 23.33 5.55
N TYR A 178 -6.32 23.90 4.61
CA TYR A 178 -6.25 23.58 3.18
C TYR A 178 -5.59 24.74 2.44
N GLY A 179 -4.86 24.43 1.36
CA GLY A 179 -4.12 25.44 0.59
C GLY A 179 -2.60 25.42 0.81
N PRO A 180 -1.87 26.46 0.35
CA PRO A 180 -0.41 26.54 0.40
C PRO A 180 0.14 26.36 1.82
N TRP A 181 1.32 25.75 1.92
CA TRP A 181 2.03 25.59 3.21
C TRP A 181 2.77 26.87 3.55
N THR A 182 2.59 27.39 4.77
CA THR A 182 3.40 28.52 5.24
C THR A 182 4.83 28.08 5.57
N LYS A 183 5.73 29.05 5.78
CA LYS A 183 7.11 28.76 6.19
C LYS A 183 7.15 28.08 7.56
N GLU A 184 6.31 28.54 8.48
CA GLU A 184 6.18 28.03 9.85
C GLU A 184 5.66 26.59 9.84
N GLU A 185 4.62 26.29 9.06
CA GLU A 185 4.11 24.92 8.91
C GLU A 185 5.18 23.98 8.32
N THR A 186 5.93 24.47 7.32
CA THR A 186 7.01 23.72 6.70
C THR A 186 8.13 23.43 7.69
N GLN A 187 8.51 24.41 8.53
CA GLN A 187 9.53 24.23 9.56
C GLN A 187 9.08 23.24 10.65
N LYS A 188 7.84 23.35 11.12
CA LYS A 188 7.26 22.38 12.08
C LYS A 188 7.30 20.95 11.54
N LEU A 189 6.92 20.75 10.28
CA LEU A 189 7.01 19.44 9.62
C LEU A 189 8.44 18.91 9.59
N MET A 190 9.41 19.73 9.19
CA MET A 190 10.81 19.32 9.13
C MET A 190 11.34 18.93 10.52
N ASN A 191 11.03 19.72 11.55
CA ASN A 191 11.45 19.44 12.92
C ASN A 191 10.83 18.14 13.45
N ALA A 192 9.53 17.93 13.25
CA ALA A 192 8.83 16.72 13.66
C ALA A 192 9.40 15.45 13.00
N VAL A 193 9.72 15.52 11.70
CA VAL A 193 10.34 14.39 10.99
C VAL A 193 11.76 14.13 11.49
N LYS A 194 12.59 15.17 11.67
CA LYS A 194 13.96 15.04 12.20
C LYS A 194 13.95 14.37 13.57
N GLU A 195 13.05 14.78 14.46
CA GLU A 195 12.92 14.21 15.80
C GLU A 195 12.57 12.72 15.76
N VAL A 196 11.57 12.35 14.95
CA VAL A 196 11.15 10.94 14.76
C VAL A 196 12.30 10.09 14.22
N MET A 197 13.05 10.60 13.25
CA MET A 197 14.19 9.88 12.68
C MET A 197 15.34 9.74 13.70
N ARG A 198 15.66 10.78 14.46
CA ARG A 198 16.66 10.71 15.55
C ARG A 198 16.27 9.69 16.60
N ARG A 199 15.00 9.68 17.01
CA ARG A 199 14.48 8.71 17.99
C ARG A 199 14.63 7.27 17.48
N LYS A 200 14.30 7.00 16.22
CA LYS A 200 14.49 5.67 15.62
C LYS A 200 15.95 5.25 15.56
N LEU A 201 16.84 6.17 15.17
CA LEU A 201 18.28 5.89 15.12
C LEU A 201 18.83 5.51 16.50
N LYS A 202 18.38 6.19 17.56
CA LYS A 202 18.75 5.86 18.95
C LYS A 202 18.29 4.46 19.37
N THR A 203 17.15 4.00 18.87
CA THR A 203 16.63 2.66 19.17
C THR A 203 17.33 1.57 18.36
N GLU A 204 17.72 1.86 17.12
CA GLU A 204 18.34 0.87 16.21
C GLU A 204 19.85 0.70 16.43
N ASN A 205 20.59 1.75 16.80
CA ASN A 205 22.05 1.70 17.00
C ASN A 205 22.51 2.50 18.24
N PRO A 206 22.52 1.91 19.44
CA PRO A 206 22.98 2.58 20.67
C PRO A 206 24.46 2.98 20.66
N SER A 207 25.31 2.25 19.92
CA SER A 207 26.77 2.44 19.90
C SER A 207 27.29 3.55 18.98
N SER A 208 26.45 4.11 18.10
CA SER A 208 26.83 5.20 17.19
C SER A 208 26.85 6.59 17.86
N LEU A 209 26.52 6.67 19.15
CA LEU A 209 26.36 7.93 19.90
C LEU A 209 27.67 8.72 20.06
N SER A 210 28.82 8.06 20.16
CA SER A 210 30.10 8.72 20.46
C SER A 210 30.58 9.69 19.37
N SER A 211 30.12 9.57 18.13
CA SER A 211 30.63 10.35 16.99
C SER A 211 29.76 11.56 16.64
N LEU A 212 28.51 11.60 17.13
CA LEU A 212 27.48 12.54 16.67
C LEU A 212 27.23 13.71 17.63
N GLU A 213 27.69 13.61 18.87
CA GLU A 213 27.52 14.67 19.88
C GLU A 213 28.57 15.79 19.77
N GLN A 214 29.65 15.60 19.01
CA GLN A 214 30.77 16.56 18.92
C GLN A 214 30.83 17.41 17.64
N SER A 215 30.02 17.14 16.62
CA SER A 215 29.97 18.01 15.43
C SER A 215 28.71 18.88 15.45
N SER A 216 28.88 20.20 15.52
CA SER A 216 27.86 21.24 15.25
C SER A 216 27.36 21.26 13.80
N THR A 217 27.59 20.18 13.05
CA THR A 217 27.15 19.99 11.67
C THR A 217 26.02 18.97 11.69
N ASP A 218 24.80 19.44 11.39
CA ASP A 218 23.55 18.67 11.37
C ASP A 218 23.77 17.34 10.63
N PRO A 219 23.90 16.19 11.34
CA PRO A 219 24.24 14.92 10.71
C PRO A 219 22.99 14.45 9.98
N TRP A 220 22.93 14.84 8.71
CA TRP A 220 21.84 14.50 7.83
C TRP A 220 21.80 12.98 7.71
N ILE A 221 20.69 12.43 8.19
CA ILE A 221 20.32 11.03 8.16
C ILE A 221 20.63 10.45 6.78
N GLU A 222 21.45 9.41 6.73
CA GLU A 222 21.86 8.72 5.49
C GLU A 222 20.68 8.55 4.54
N ARG A 223 20.94 8.74 3.25
CA ARG A 223 19.93 8.80 2.18
C ARG A 223 18.96 7.63 2.20
N GLU A 224 19.45 6.44 2.52
CA GLU A 224 18.66 5.20 2.63
C GLU A 224 17.67 5.23 3.81
N LYS A 225 18.04 5.89 4.92
CA LYS A 225 17.18 6.05 6.10
C LYS A 225 16.02 7.02 5.86
N LEU A 226 16.06 7.84 4.81
CA LEU A 226 14.95 8.76 4.45
C LEU A 226 13.76 8.06 3.81
N TYR A 227 13.95 6.83 3.31
CA TYR A 227 12.89 6.00 2.76
C TYR A 227 12.18 5.13 3.81
N GLN A 228 12.65 5.17 5.07
CA GLN A 228 12.06 4.42 6.17
C GLN A 228 10.59 4.83 6.41
N GLN A 229 9.79 3.87 6.89
CA GLN A 229 8.40 4.14 7.24
C GLN A 229 8.32 5.09 8.43
N LEU A 230 7.77 6.29 8.20
CA LEU A 230 7.56 7.29 9.24
C LEU A 230 6.16 7.16 9.88
N PRO A 231 6.02 7.29 11.21
CA PRO A 231 4.74 7.38 11.91
C PRO A 231 4.06 8.72 11.62
N TRP A 232 3.39 8.82 10.47
CA TRP A 232 2.77 10.06 10.00
C TRP A 232 1.70 10.62 10.92
N THR A 233 1.03 9.77 11.71
CA THR A 233 0.04 10.19 12.71
C THR A 233 0.68 10.90 13.90
N GLU A 234 1.89 10.49 14.32
CA GLU A 234 2.66 11.22 15.35
C GLU A 234 3.13 12.58 14.80
N ILE A 235 3.61 12.59 13.55
CA ILE A 235 4.07 13.80 12.87
C ILE A 235 2.90 14.79 12.69
N GLU A 236 1.72 14.29 12.32
CA GLU A 236 0.48 15.08 12.24
C GLU A 236 0.19 15.79 13.56
N THR A 237 0.21 15.07 14.69
CA THR A 237 -0.03 15.66 16.02
C THR A 237 0.96 16.77 16.35
N LYS A 238 2.24 16.59 16.00
CA LYS A 238 3.29 17.61 16.21
C LYS A 238 3.15 18.83 15.31
N VAL A 239 2.72 18.64 14.06
CA VAL A 239 2.47 19.74 13.12
C VAL A 239 1.22 20.53 13.53
N GLY A 240 0.18 19.84 13.98
CA GLY A 240 -1.06 20.40 14.52
C GLY A 240 -2.00 21.03 13.48
N SER A 241 -1.46 21.62 12.40
CA SER A 241 -2.25 22.37 11.41
C SER A 241 -2.66 21.57 10.16
N ARG A 242 -2.07 20.38 9.94
CA ARG A 242 -2.20 19.60 8.70
C ARG A 242 -2.44 18.13 8.98
N TYR A 243 -3.25 17.51 8.14
CA TYR A 243 -3.52 16.08 8.13
C TYR A 243 -2.28 15.27 7.75
N TRP A 244 -2.13 14.05 8.30
CA TRP A 244 -0.95 13.22 8.08
C TRP A 244 -0.64 12.95 6.59
N ARG A 245 -1.66 12.83 5.71
CA ARG A 245 -1.43 12.68 4.26
C ARG A 245 -0.85 13.95 3.64
N GLN A 246 -1.29 15.12 4.09
CA GLN A 246 -0.72 16.39 3.65
C GLN A 246 0.73 16.49 4.12
N CYS A 247 1.03 16.14 5.38
CA CYS A 247 2.39 16.07 5.90
C CYS A 247 3.28 15.14 5.06
N LYS A 248 2.81 13.92 4.78
CA LYS A 248 3.52 12.96 3.92
C LYS A 248 3.77 13.49 2.51
N GLN A 249 2.76 14.09 1.89
CA GLN A 249 2.87 14.66 0.55
C GLN A 249 3.87 15.83 0.51
N LYS A 250 3.79 16.75 1.48
CA LYS A 250 4.72 17.88 1.60
C LYS A 250 6.14 17.39 1.87
N TRP A 251 6.33 16.42 2.75
CA TRP A 251 7.64 15.82 3.02
C TRP A 251 8.24 15.19 1.77
N ASN A 252 7.48 14.42 0.99
CA ASN A 252 7.96 13.87 -0.28
C ASN A 252 8.41 14.97 -1.25
N SER A 253 7.72 16.11 -1.28
CA SER A 253 8.11 17.27 -2.09
C SER A 253 9.43 17.89 -1.59
N ILE A 254 9.57 18.07 -0.26
CA ILE A 254 10.80 18.56 0.37
C ILE A 254 11.98 17.61 0.09
N LEU A 255 11.78 16.30 0.28
CA LEU A 255 12.78 15.27 -0.02
C LEU A 255 13.20 15.34 -1.48
N THR A 256 12.24 15.36 -2.41
CA THR A 256 12.55 15.46 -3.84
C THR A 256 13.40 16.70 -4.10
N SER A 257 12.99 17.88 -3.62
CA SER A 257 13.74 19.12 -3.83
C SER A 257 15.17 19.06 -3.28
N LYS A 258 15.39 18.37 -2.16
CA LYS A 258 16.72 18.21 -1.56
C LYS A 258 17.58 17.22 -2.33
N LEU A 259 17.02 16.06 -2.69
CA LEU A 259 17.72 15.01 -3.43
C LEU A 259 18.15 15.50 -4.82
N THR A 260 17.32 16.33 -5.47
CA THR A 260 17.66 16.95 -6.75
C THR A 260 18.50 18.22 -6.62
N LYS A 261 18.93 18.63 -5.41
CA LYS A 261 19.64 19.90 -5.15
C LYS A 261 18.92 21.13 -5.75
N GLY A 262 17.59 21.09 -5.82
CA GLY A 262 16.77 22.13 -6.47
C GLY A 262 16.72 22.07 -8.00
N GLN A 263 17.44 21.15 -8.65
CA GLN A 263 17.40 20.96 -10.09
C GLN A 263 16.03 20.47 -10.56
N GLN A 264 15.56 21.02 -11.68
CA GLN A 264 14.32 20.64 -12.33
C GLN A 264 14.57 19.45 -13.27
N LEU A 265 14.72 18.24 -12.71
CA LEU A 265 15.00 17.00 -13.47
C LEU A 265 13.99 16.68 -14.58
N TYR A 266 12.79 17.27 -14.55
CA TYR A 266 11.70 17.00 -15.49
C TYR A 266 11.25 18.24 -16.30
N ARG A 267 12.19 19.14 -16.62
CA ARG A 267 11.93 20.33 -17.45
C ARG A 267 12.96 20.40 -18.60
N GLY A 268 12.56 20.91 -19.76
CA GLY A 268 13.43 21.03 -20.94
C GLY A 268 13.94 19.68 -21.46
N SER A 269 15.13 19.67 -22.06
CA SER A 269 15.82 18.48 -22.58
C SER A 269 16.04 17.40 -21.51
N ASN A 270 16.43 17.79 -20.29
CA ASN A 270 16.59 16.86 -19.16
C ASN A 270 15.28 16.12 -18.84
N GLY A 271 14.14 16.81 -18.92
CA GLY A 271 12.85 16.17 -18.69
C GLY A 271 12.38 15.28 -19.82
N LEU A 272 12.89 15.49 -21.03
CA LEU A 272 12.65 14.64 -22.18
C LEU A 272 13.48 13.36 -22.06
N GLN A 273 14.78 13.48 -21.76
CA GLN A 273 15.67 12.36 -21.46
C GLN A 273 15.15 11.50 -20.29
N ALA A 274 14.66 12.13 -19.22
CA ALA A 274 14.11 11.39 -18.07
C ALA A 274 12.86 10.57 -18.45
N LYS A 275 12.02 11.07 -19.37
CA LYS A 275 10.87 10.30 -19.89
C LYS A 275 11.31 9.15 -20.78
N ILE A 276 12.26 9.38 -21.67
CA ILE A 276 12.85 8.35 -22.56
C ILE A 276 13.42 7.21 -21.70
N ASN A 277 14.27 7.55 -20.73
CA ASN A 277 14.87 6.58 -19.82
C ASN A 277 13.82 5.81 -19.02
N LEU A 278 12.79 6.49 -18.51
CA LEU A 278 11.68 5.84 -17.80
C LEU A 278 10.95 4.84 -18.69
N ILE A 279 10.65 5.17 -19.94
CA ILE A 279 9.95 4.28 -20.88
C ILE A 279 10.83 3.06 -21.20
N LYS A 280 12.09 3.26 -21.55
CA LYS A 280 13.03 2.17 -21.88
C LYS A 280 13.17 1.18 -20.71
N ARG A 281 13.43 1.69 -19.50
CA ARG A 281 13.55 0.85 -18.31
C ARG A 281 12.25 0.12 -17.96
N LEU A 282 11.09 0.78 -18.06
CA LEU A 282 9.81 0.11 -17.83
C LEU A 282 9.55 -1.00 -18.84
N TYR A 283 9.92 -0.81 -20.11
CA TYR A 283 9.78 -1.83 -21.14
C TYR A 283 10.68 -3.05 -20.88
N GLU A 284 11.92 -2.80 -20.46
CA GLU A 284 12.88 -3.86 -20.10
C GLU A 284 12.40 -4.73 -18.92
N THR A 285 11.61 -4.18 -17.99
CA THR A 285 11.08 -4.97 -16.86
C THR A 285 10.16 -6.11 -17.31
N LYS A 286 9.56 -6.02 -18.51
CA LYS A 286 8.55 -6.95 -19.03
C LYS A 286 7.41 -7.25 -18.04
N ALA A 287 7.15 -6.35 -17.09
CA ALA A 287 6.16 -6.53 -16.04
C ALA A 287 4.74 -6.54 -16.63
N GLU A 288 3.89 -7.46 -16.16
CA GLU A 288 2.49 -7.55 -16.58
C GLU A 288 1.59 -6.60 -15.78
N ASP A 289 2.06 -6.16 -14.61
CA ASP A 289 1.35 -5.24 -13.72
C ASP A 289 2.32 -4.26 -13.04
N ALA A 290 1.82 -3.05 -12.73
CA ALA A 290 2.58 -2.02 -12.04
C ALA A 290 3.09 -2.45 -10.65
N SER A 291 2.49 -3.47 -10.04
CA SER A 291 2.91 -4.07 -8.77
C SER A 291 4.15 -4.94 -8.86
N GLU A 292 4.50 -5.40 -10.07
CA GLU A 292 5.67 -6.25 -10.32
C GLU A 292 6.92 -5.42 -10.65
N VAL A 293 6.74 -4.13 -10.94
CA VAL A 293 7.83 -3.21 -11.22
C VAL A 293 8.60 -2.88 -9.93
N ASN A 294 9.92 -3.07 -9.94
CA ASN A 294 10.83 -2.61 -8.90
C ASN A 294 11.02 -1.08 -9.00
N TRP A 295 10.09 -0.32 -8.43
CA TRP A 295 10.10 1.15 -8.50
C TRP A 295 11.30 1.80 -7.81
N ASP A 296 11.94 1.11 -6.86
CA ASP A 296 13.11 1.64 -6.15
C ASP A 296 14.36 1.59 -7.06
N GLU A 297 14.52 0.51 -7.83
CA GLU A 297 15.57 0.40 -8.85
C GLU A 297 15.40 1.43 -9.97
N LEU A 298 14.18 1.60 -10.48
CA LEU A 298 13.89 2.68 -11.45
C LEU A 298 14.14 4.07 -10.85
N SER A 299 13.91 4.24 -9.55
CA SER A 299 14.18 5.49 -8.83
C SER A 299 15.64 5.89 -8.89
N ASN A 300 16.54 4.92 -8.67
CA ASN A 300 17.97 5.13 -8.72
C ASN A 300 18.43 5.48 -10.15
N ALA A 301 17.92 4.75 -11.14
CA ALA A 301 18.30 4.95 -12.55
C ALA A 301 17.85 6.29 -13.15
N ILE A 302 16.82 6.95 -12.60
CA ILE A 302 16.20 8.16 -13.19
C ILE A 302 16.55 9.42 -12.36
N GLY A 303 17.73 9.42 -11.74
CA GLY A 303 18.25 10.57 -11.00
C GLY A 303 18.00 10.53 -9.50
N ASP A 304 17.89 9.32 -8.93
CA ASP A 304 17.90 9.07 -7.49
C ASP A 304 16.85 9.91 -6.73
N VAL A 305 15.62 9.85 -7.25
CA VAL A 305 14.43 10.52 -6.70
C VAL A 305 13.62 9.55 -5.85
N PRO A 306 12.61 10.00 -5.08
CA PRO A 306 11.76 9.07 -4.34
C PRO A 306 10.86 8.21 -5.25
N ARG A 307 10.62 6.94 -4.89
CA ARG A 307 9.74 6.02 -5.66
C ARG A 307 8.37 6.62 -6.01
N ALA A 308 7.78 7.36 -5.09
CA ALA A 308 6.48 8.01 -5.26
C ALA A 308 6.52 9.11 -6.34
N TYR A 309 7.68 9.75 -6.51
CA TYR A 309 7.91 10.74 -7.55
C TYR A 309 7.93 10.07 -8.94
N VAL A 310 8.68 8.98 -9.11
CA VAL A 310 8.72 8.22 -10.37
C VAL A 310 7.33 7.69 -10.75
N GLN A 311 6.63 7.10 -9.78
CA GLN A 311 5.25 6.62 -9.99
C GLN A 311 4.31 7.75 -10.44
N ALA A 312 4.44 8.96 -9.86
CA ALA A 312 3.66 10.11 -10.26
C ALA A 312 4.01 10.60 -11.67
N LYS A 313 5.28 10.54 -12.07
CA LYS A 313 5.74 10.89 -13.43
C LYS A 313 5.24 9.89 -14.46
N PHE A 314 5.35 8.60 -14.18
CA PHE A 314 4.76 7.54 -15.00
C PHE A 314 3.26 7.72 -15.15
N TYR A 315 2.53 7.98 -14.05
CA TYR A 315 1.09 8.19 -14.12
C TYR A 315 0.71 9.36 -15.03
N ARG A 316 1.42 10.50 -14.93
CA ARG A 316 1.19 11.64 -15.82
C ARG A 316 1.48 11.30 -17.27
N LEU A 317 2.61 10.65 -17.55
CA LEU A 317 3.00 10.23 -18.89
C LEU A 317 1.95 9.30 -19.51
N LYS A 318 1.48 8.31 -18.75
CA LYS A 318 0.40 7.40 -19.14
C LYS A 318 -0.86 8.16 -19.51
N VAL A 319 -1.35 9.03 -18.61
CA VAL A 319 -2.63 9.73 -18.79
C VAL A 319 -2.57 10.73 -19.95
N SER A 320 -1.43 11.40 -20.16
CA SER A 320 -1.29 12.40 -21.21
C SER A 320 -1.01 11.81 -22.59
N SER A 321 -0.40 10.63 -22.66
CA SER A 321 0.17 10.13 -23.92
C SER A 321 -0.50 8.87 -24.46
N VAL A 322 -1.20 8.09 -23.61
CA VAL A 322 -1.79 6.81 -24.02
C VAL A 322 -3.30 6.97 -24.22
N PRO A 323 -3.79 6.87 -25.46
CA PRO A 323 -5.22 6.92 -25.75
C PRO A 323 -5.96 5.76 -25.08
N LEU A 324 -7.15 6.06 -24.55
CA LEU A 324 -8.05 5.08 -23.92
C LEU A 324 -7.35 4.17 -22.88
N TRP A 325 -6.34 4.70 -22.17
CA TRP A 325 -5.51 3.91 -21.24
C TRP A 325 -6.29 3.13 -20.18
N LYS A 326 -7.53 3.53 -19.87
CA LYS A 326 -8.42 2.80 -18.94
C LYS A 326 -8.86 1.42 -19.46
N ARG A 327 -8.83 1.21 -20.77
CA ARG A 327 -9.20 -0.05 -21.43
C ARG A 327 -7.99 -0.92 -21.77
N LYS A 328 -6.78 -0.48 -21.42
CA LYS A 328 -5.53 -1.16 -21.74
C LYS A 328 -4.94 -1.84 -20.51
N THR A 329 -4.29 -2.98 -20.71
CA THR A 329 -3.47 -3.63 -19.68
C THR A 329 -2.21 -2.81 -19.42
N PHE A 330 -1.52 -3.11 -18.31
CA PHE A 330 -0.26 -2.44 -18.02
C PHE A 330 0.77 -2.69 -19.12
N SER A 331 0.93 -3.92 -19.61
CA SER A 331 1.82 -4.26 -20.72
C SER A 331 1.48 -3.52 -22.01
N GLU A 332 0.19 -3.43 -22.37
CA GLU A 332 -0.26 -2.68 -23.56
C GLU A 332 0.06 -1.17 -23.43
N ILE A 333 -0.04 -0.62 -22.22
CA ILE A 333 0.33 0.77 -21.93
C ILE A 333 1.84 0.96 -22.13
N ILE A 334 2.67 0.08 -21.57
CA ILE A 334 4.13 0.17 -21.68
C ILE A 334 4.56 -0.02 -23.14
N TYR A 335 3.99 -1.00 -23.84
CA TYR A 335 4.22 -1.24 -25.26
C TYR A 335 3.88 -0.01 -26.11
N TYR A 336 2.70 0.59 -25.89
CA TYR A 336 2.34 1.83 -26.61
C TYR A 336 3.33 2.96 -26.33
N LEU A 337 3.73 3.14 -25.07
CA LEU A 337 4.69 4.17 -24.70
C LEU A 337 6.05 3.93 -25.38
N TYR A 338 6.48 2.68 -25.51
CA TYR A 338 7.74 2.32 -26.17
C TYR A 338 7.66 2.46 -27.69
N GLU A 339 6.64 1.90 -28.33
CA GLU A 339 6.54 1.88 -29.80
C GLU A 339 6.11 3.19 -30.43
N LYS A 340 5.23 3.94 -29.75
CA LYS A 340 4.64 5.17 -30.31
C LYS A 340 5.18 6.41 -29.65
N LYS A 341 5.28 6.42 -28.31
CA LYS A 341 5.67 7.64 -27.61
C LYS A 341 7.18 7.85 -27.54
N LEU A 342 7.97 6.79 -27.43
CA LEU A 342 9.43 6.90 -27.33
C LEU A 342 10.05 7.57 -28.57
N PRO A 343 9.72 7.18 -29.82
CA PRO A 343 10.32 7.80 -30.99
C PRO A 343 9.99 9.29 -31.09
N GLU A 344 8.74 9.69 -30.82
CA GLU A 344 8.34 11.10 -30.78
C GLU A 344 9.09 11.93 -29.72
N LEU A 345 9.53 11.30 -28.64
CA LEU A 345 10.31 11.98 -27.59
C LEU A 345 11.79 12.04 -27.97
N GLU A 346 12.32 11.01 -28.64
CA GLU A 346 13.70 10.98 -29.13
C GLU A 346 13.91 11.98 -30.28
N GLU A 347 12.94 12.16 -31.18
CA GLU A 347 13.00 13.17 -32.25
C GLU A 347 12.99 14.62 -31.74
N LYS A 348 12.46 14.84 -30.53
CA LYS A 348 12.33 16.18 -29.92
C LYS A 348 13.51 16.55 -29.03
N LEU A 349 14.40 15.59 -28.75
CA LEU A 349 15.58 15.74 -27.92
C LEU A 349 16.74 16.22 -28.78
#